data_AF-A0A1B0CX74-F1
#
_entry.id   AF-A0A1B0CX74-F1
#
_cell.length_a   1.000
_cell.length_b   1.000
_cell.length_c   1.000
_cell.angle_alpha   90.00
_cell.angle_beta   90.00
_cell.angle_gamma   90.00
#
_symmetry.space_group_name_H-M   'P 1'
#
loop_
_entity.id
_entity.type
_entity.pdbx_description
1 polymer ?
#
loop_
_entity_poly.entity_id
_entity_poly.type
_entity_poly.pdbx_seq_one_letter_code
_entity_poly.pdbx_strand_id
1 'polypeptide(L)' 'MNTSTEWRDPKTGDHKEQWEHRHHDHVKGGYSLHDADGTHRIVEYTSDPKTGFHAIVKTEGHAKHPLHYGIGGGAGGGF' A
#
# COMPACT_ATOMS: atom_id res chain seq x y z
N MET A 1 -23.49 4.45 3.28
CA MET A 1 -23.21 3.68 2.04
C MET A 1 -21.98 2.86 2.29
N ASN A 2 -22.02 1.56 1.96
CA ASN A 2 -20.92 0.64 2.20
C ASN A 2 -20.48 0.11 0.84
N THR A 3 -19.18 0.20 0.57
CA THR A 3 -18.57 -0.32 -0.66
C THR A 3 -17.45 -1.24 -0.23
N SER A 4 -17.39 -2.45 -0.80
CA SER A 4 -16.29 -3.39 -0.60
C SER A 4 -15.91 -3.99 -1.93
N THR A 5 -14.61 -4.13 -2.18
CA THR A 5 -14.10 -4.77 -3.39
C THR A 5 -12.91 -5.63 -3.02
N GLU A 6 -12.91 -6.84 -3.55
CA GLU A 6 -11.82 -7.80 -3.42
C GLU A 6 -11.30 -8.12 -4.82
N TRP A 7 -9.97 -8.17 -4.97
CA TRP A 7 -9.30 -8.60 -6.19
C TRP A 7 -8.19 -9.59 -5.86
N ARG A 8 -8.21 -10.74 -6.54
CA ARG A 8 -7.20 -11.80 -6.39
C ARG A 8 -6.64 -12.13 -7.77
N ASP A 9 -5.32 -12.04 -7.95
CA ASP A 9 -4.65 -12.54 -9.16
C ASP A 9 -3.82 -13.81 -8.82
N PRO A 10 -4.28 -15.00 -9.25
CA PRO A 10 -3.58 -16.25 -8.99
C PRO A 10 -2.25 -16.41 -9.73
N LYS A 11 -1.95 -15.57 -10.74
CA LYS A 11 -0.70 -15.64 -11.51
C LYS A 11 0.44 -14.88 -10.85
N THR A 12 0.15 -13.77 -10.20
CA THR A 12 1.12 -12.88 -9.52
C THR A 12 1.17 -13.12 -8.01
N GLY A 13 0.11 -13.72 -7.45
CA GLY A 13 -0.04 -13.91 -6.01
C GLY A 13 -0.44 -12.64 -5.27
N ASP A 14 -0.78 -11.56 -5.98
CA ASP A 14 -1.22 -10.32 -5.35
C ASP A 14 -2.69 -10.42 -4.92
N HIS A 15 -2.93 -9.95 -3.71
CA HIS A 15 -4.24 -9.98 -3.08
C HIS A 15 -4.59 -8.59 -2.56
N LYS A 16 -5.74 -8.08 -2.98
CA LYS A 16 -6.18 -6.72 -2.72
C LYS A 16 -7.57 -6.73 -2.11
N GLU A 17 -7.73 -6.07 -0.97
CA GLU A 17 -9.05 -5.85 -0.38
C GLU A 17 -9.23 -4.37 -0.10
N GLN A 18 -10.34 -3.78 -0.51
CA GLN A 18 -10.73 -2.43 -0.14
C GLN A 18 -12.13 -2.43 0.46
N TRP A 19 -12.35 -1.56 1.44
CA TRP A 19 -13.67 -1.27 1.95
C TRP A 19 -13.81 0.21 2.32
N GLU A 20 -15.03 0.71 2.16
CA GLU A 20 -15.41 2.05 2.57
C GLU A 20 -16.81 2.00 3.19
N HIS A 21 -16.97 2.72 4.28
CA HIS A 21 -18.23 2.98 4.95
C HIS A 21 -18.40 4.48 5.11
N ARG A 22 -19.43 5.03 4.48
CA ARG A 22 -19.84 6.42 4.62
C ARG A 22 -21.11 6.53 5.46
N HIS A 23 -21.06 7.37 6.49
CA HIS A 23 -22.21 7.75 7.28
C HIS A 23 -22.25 9.28 7.40
N HIS A 24 -23.24 9.91 6.74
CA HIS A 24 -23.31 11.37 6.62
C HIS A 24 -22.00 11.91 6.00
N ASP A 25 -21.38 12.91 6.62
CA ASP A 25 -20.11 13.51 6.22
C ASP A 25 -18.88 12.76 6.75
N HIS A 26 -19.08 11.61 7.41
CA HIS A 26 -17.99 10.78 7.92
C HIS A 26 -17.72 9.62 6.98
N VAL A 27 -16.45 9.42 6.65
CA VAL A 27 -15.97 8.27 5.87
C VAL A 27 -14.97 7.50 6.70
N LYS A 28 -15.08 6.18 6.67
CA LYS A 28 -14.08 5.25 7.18
C LYS A 28 -13.82 4.21 6.12
N GLY A 29 -12.57 3.82 5.96
CA GLY A 29 -12.25 2.78 5.00
C GLY A 29 -10.88 2.23 5.26
N GLY A 30 -10.54 1.24 4.45
CA GLY A 30 -9.23 0.67 4.45
C GLY A 30 -8.94 -0.07 3.17
N TYR A 31 -7.65 -0.29 2.95
CA TYR A 31 -7.14 -1.06 1.85
C TYR A 31 -6.01 -1.97 2.34
N SER A 32 -6.00 -3.22 1.88
CA SER A 32 -4.92 -4.17 2.10
C SER A 32 -4.36 -4.64 0.76
N LEU A 33 -3.04 -4.77 0.67
CA LEU A 33 -2.31 -5.26 -0.50
C LEU A 33 -1.25 -6.25 -0.06
N HIS A 34 -1.35 -7.48 -0.52
CA HIS A 34 -0.21 -8.40 -0.56
C HIS A 34 0.52 -8.21 -1.89
N ASP A 35 1.75 -7.72 -1.83
CA ASP A 35 2.63 -7.60 -2.99
C ASP A 35 3.37 -8.93 -3.24
N ALA A 36 3.77 -9.14 -4.49
CA ALA A 36 4.50 -10.34 -4.92
C ALA A 36 5.91 -10.44 -4.28
N ASP A 37 6.45 -9.33 -3.78
CA ASP A 37 7.73 -9.29 -3.06
C ASP A 37 7.64 -9.81 -1.60
N GLY A 38 6.43 -10.19 -1.17
CA GLY A 38 6.13 -10.70 0.16
C GLY A 38 5.78 -9.62 1.18
N THR A 39 5.68 -8.35 0.77
CA THR A 39 5.20 -7.28 1.65
C THR A 39 3.68 -7.25 1.71
N HIS A 40 3.16 -6.84 2.87
CA HIS A 40 1.74 -6.62 3.08
C HIS A 40 1.52 -5.18 3.55
N ARG A 41 0.81 -4.38 2.74
CA ARG A 41 0.47 -2.99 3.08
C ARG A 41 -0.97 -2.94 3.56
N ILE A 42 -1.17 -2.42 4.76
CA ILE A 42 -2.48 -2.18 5.36
C ILE A 42 -2.63 -0.68 5.55
N VAL A 43 -3.68 -0.11 4.99
CA VAL A 43 -4.05 1.29 5.15
C VAL A 43 -5.42 1.34 5.81
N GLU A 44 -5.51 2.05 6.93
CA GLU A 44 -6.79 2.42 7.54
C GLU A 44 -6.94 3.94 7.47
N TYR A 45 -8.08 4.42 7.02
CA TYR A 45 -8.33 5.85 6.88
C TYR A 45 -9.70 6.28 7.40
N THR A 46 -9.76 7.52 7.88
CA THR A 46 -10.98 8.19 8.31
C THR A 46 -11.01 9.61 7.79
N SER A 47 -12.19 10.11 7.46
CA SER A 47 -12.38 11.52 7.09
C SER A 47 -13.64 12.06 7.75
N ASP A 48 -13.53 13.26 8.33
CA ASP A 48 -14.69 13.99 8.88
C ASP A 48 -14.52 15.52 8.76
N PRO A 49 -15.60 16.31 8.88
CA PRO A 49 -15.54 17.76 8.70
C PRO A 49 -14.73 18.52 9.77
N LYS A 50 -14.48 17.91 10.94
CA LYS A 50 -13.80 18.56 12.06
C LYS A 50 -12.30 18.32 12.01
N THR A 51 -11.88 17.11 11.70
CA THR A 51 -10.47 16.70 11.75
C THR A 51 -9.83 16.57 10.37
N GLY A 52 -10.63 16.53 9.30
CA GLY A 52 -10.15 16.29 7.94
C GLY A 52 -9.85 14.82 7.69
N PHE A 53 -8.93 14.54 6.78
CA PHE A 53 -8.51 13.19 6.41
C PHE A 53 -7.34 12.72 7.27
N HIS A 54 -7.43 11.50 7.80
CA HIS A 54 -6.40 10.82 8.58
C HIS A 54 -6.21 9.41 8.02
N ALA A 55 -4.95 8.98 7.88
CA ALA A 55 -4.62 7.63 7.45
C ALA A 55 -3.46 7.06 8.27
N ILE A 56 -3.56 5.78 8.58
CA ILE A 56 -2.52 4.98 9.22
C ILE A 56 -2.10 3.93 8.21
N VAL A 57 -0.81 3.95 7.85
CA VAL A 57 -0.20 2.99 6.93
C VAL A 57 0.71 2.07 7.71
N LYS A 58 0.50 0.77 7.58
CA LYS A 58 1.36 -0.28 8.10
C LYS A 58 1.91 -1.08 6.92
N THR A 59 3.19 -1.40 6.98
CA THR A 59 3.82 -2.32 6.03
C THR A 59 4.45 -3.45 6.82
N GLU A 60 3.98 -4.66 6.57
CA GLU A 60 4.46 -5.88 7.18
C GLU A 60 5.27 -6.69 6.17
N GLY A 61 6.24 -7.45 6.66
CA GLY A 61 7.13 -8.26 5.82
C GLY A 61 8.44 -7.56 5.44
N HIS A 62 9.34 -8.34 4.84
CA HIS A 62 10.62 -7.83 4.33
C HIS A 62 10.53 -7.80 2.82
N ALA A 63 10.56 -6.59 2.25
CA ALA A 63 10.60 -6.42 0.81
C ALA A 63 11.82 -7.13 0.24
N LYS A 64 11.60 -8.18 -0.55
CA LYS A 64 12.66 -8.81 -1.34
C LYS A 64 12.93 -8.00 -2.61
N HIS A 65 13.25 -6.71 -2.43
CA HIS A 65 13.84 -5.97 -3.53
C HIS A 65 15.28 -6.45 -3.72
N PRO A 66 15.68 -6.85 -4.94
CA PRO A 66 17.10 -6.99 -5.21
C PRO A 66 17.75 -5.64 -4.89
N LEU A 67 18.68 -5.64 -3.94
CA LEU A 67 19.60 -4.52 -3.78
C LEU A 67 20.34 -4.40 -5.11
N HIS A 68 19.96 -3.43 -5.95
CA HIS A 68 20.78 -3.07 -7.09
C HIS A 68 22.01 -2.32 -6.54
N TYR A 69 22.92 -3.07 -5.94
CA TYR A 69 24.27 -2.60 -5.67
C TYR A 69 24.98 -2.62 -7.01
N GLY A 70 24.88 -1.52 -7.76
CA GLY A 70 25.59 -1.35 -9.02
C GLY A 70 27.10 -1.45 -8.78
N ILE A 71 27.67 -2.63 -9.00
CA ILE A 71 29.10 -2.81 -9.24
C ILE A 71 29.29 -3.19 -10.71
N GLY A 72 30.04 -2.33 -11.39
CA GLY A 72 30.57 -2.53 -12.74
C GLY A 72 30.26 -1.29 -13.58
N GLY A 73 31.18 -0.40 -13.93
CA GLY A 73 32.63 -0.39 -13.90
C GLY A 73 33.04 0.64 -14.98
N GLY A 74 33.94 1.59 -14.68
CA GLY A 74 34.39 2.54 -15.69
C GLY A 74 34.93 3.84 -15.12
N ALA A 75 36.09 4.24 -15.62
CA ALA A 75 36.94 5.34 -15.16
C ALA A 75 36.39 6.77 -15.38
N GLY A 76 36.99 7.72 -14.67
CA GLY A 76 36.97 9.17 -14.93
C GLY A 76 35.86 9.89 -14.16
N GLY A 77 36.04 11.03 -13.53
CA GLY A 77 37.07 12.06 -13.46
C GLY A 77 36.42 13.21 -12.66
N GLY A 78 37.18 13.93 -11.84
CA GLY A 78 36.61 14.84 -10.85
C GLY A 78 35.94 16.09 -11.40
N PHE A 79 35.07 16.68 -10.57
CA PHE A 79 34.96 18.11 -10.22
C PHE A 79 34.01 18.23 -9.02
#